data_AF-A0A9Q0LSX9-F1
#
_entry.id   AF-A0A9Q0LSX9-F1
#
_cell.length_a   1.000
_cell.length_b   1.000
_cell.length_c   1.000
_cell.angle_alpha   90.00
_cell.angle_beta   90.00
_cell.angle_gamma   90.00
#
_symmetry.space_group_name_H-M   'P 1'
#
loop_
_entity.id
_entity.type
_entity.pdbx_description
1 polymer ?
#
loop_
_entity_poly.entity_id
_entity_poly.type
_entity_poly.pdbx_seq_one_letter_code
_entity_poly.pdbx_strand_id
1 'polypeptide(L)' 'MSLLWTEIKGSRAPRERRGASIVLFEDELYLFGGLGNIYFNDLYKYNFNTTTWTKISYTGKISLNLI' A
#
# COMPACT_ATOMS: atom_id res chain seq x y z
N MET A 1 0.77 18.54 22.42
CA MET A 1 0.77 17.37 21.51
C MET A 1 2.20 16.87 21.41
N SER A 2 2.47 15.62 21.78
CA SER A 2 3.78 15.01 21.59
C SER A 2 3.84 14.34 20.21
N LEU A 3 4.92 14.57 19.47
CA LEU A 3 5.19 13.92 18.19
C LEU A 3 5.87 12.58 18.46
N LEU A 4 5.08 11.59 18.91
CA LEU A 4 5.56 10.23 19.11
C LEU A 4 5.27 9.41 17.87
N TRP A 5 6.28 8.67 17.41
CA TRP A 5 6.11 7.68 16.37
C TRP A 5 5.27 6.51 16.89
N THR A 6 4.30 6.09 16.08
CA THR A 6 3.47 4.91 16.35
C THR A 6 3.45 4.00 15.14
N GLU A 7 3.45 2.68 15.40
CA GLU A 7 3.21 1.69 14.37
C GLU A 7 1.72 1.68 14.02
N ILE A 8 1.40 1.87 12.74
CA ILE A 8 0.03 1.75 12.24
C ILE A 8 -0.22 0.28 11.92
N LYS A 9 -1.01 -0.37 12.78
CA LYS A 9 -1.48 -1.73 12.53
C LYS A 9 -2.70 -1.71 11.61
N GLY A 10 -2.91 -2.80 10.88
CA GLY A 10 -4.08 -2.92 10.02
C GLY A 10 -4.41 -4.36 9.69
N SER A 11 -5.71 -4.67 9.68
CA SER A 11 -6.17 -5.97 9.20
C SER A 11 -5.98 -6.07 7.68
N ARG A 12 -5.76 -7.29 7.16
CA ARG A 12 -5.63 -7.60 5.73
C ARG A 12 -4.49 -6.86 5.01
N ALA A 13 -3.43 -6.51 5.75
CA ALA A 13 -2.27 -5.81 5.23
C ALA A 13 -1.65 -6.54 4.02
N PRO A 14 -1.11 -5.80 3.04
CA PRO A 14 -0.32 -6.40 1.97
C PRO A 14 0.89 -7.15 2.55
N ARG A 15 1.38 -8.18 1.82
CA ARG A 15 2.61 -8.91 2.17
C ARG A 15 3.81 -7.96 2.29
N GLU A 16 4.83 -8.36 3.06
CA GLU A 16 6.05 -7.55 3.19
C GLU A 16 6.68 -7.23 1.84
N ARG A 17 7.14 -5.99 1.71
CA ARG A 17 7.65 -5.40 0.46
C ARG A 17 8.53 -4.20 0.77
N ARG A 18 9.57 -3.99 -0.03
CA ARG A 18 10.40 -2.78 -0.03
C ARG A 18 10.18 -1.98 -1.31
N GLY A 19 10.49 -0.68 -1.28
CA GLY A 19 10.42 0.17 -2.48
C GLY A 19 9.00 0.34 -3.05
N ALA A 20 7.96 0.07 -2.27
CA ALA A 20 6.59 0.38 -2.67
C ALA A 20 6.39 1.91 -2.68
N SER A 21 5.59 2.39 -3.63
CA SER A 21 5.17 3.80 -3.63
C SER A 21 3.95 3.97 -2.74
N ILE A 22 3.95 5.01 -1.91
CA ILE A 22 2.86 5.31 -0.98
C ILE A 22 2.46 6.77 -1.15
N VAL A 23 1.15 7.04 -1.21
CA VAL A 23 0.60 8.39 -1.26
C VAL A 23 -0.60 8.49 -0.32
N LEU A 24 -0.70 9.63 0.38
CA LEU A 24 -1.91 10.02 1.08
C LEU A 24 -2.77 10.83 0.11
N PHE A 25 -3.99 10.39 -0.15
CA PHE A 25 -4.96 11.11 -0.97
C PHE A 25 -6.29 11.14 -0.24
N GLU A 26 -6.79 12.36 0.02
CA GLU A 26 -7.87 12.60 0.98
C GLU A 26 -7.54 11.94 2.33
N ASP A 27 -8.45 11.13 2.87
CA ASP A 27 -8.28 10.42 4.15
C ASP A 27 -7.98 8.92 3.96
N GLU A 28 -7.34 8.55 2.85
CA GLU A 28 -6.94 7.18 2.57
C GLU A 28 -5.48 7.12 2.09
N LEU A 29 -4.76 6.10 2.57
CA LEU A 29 -3.37 5.88 2.20
C LEU A 29 -3.30 4.77 1.15
N TYR A 30 -2.76 5.11 -0.01
CA TYR A 30 -2.64 4.21 -1.15
C TYR A 30 -1.22 3.67 -1.24
N LEU A 31 -1.10 2.37 -1.47
CA LEU A 31 0.16 1.67 -1.67
C LEU A 31 0.13 0.96 -3.02
N PHE A 32 1.14 1.18 -3.84
CA PHE A 32 1.29 0.50 -5.12
C PHE A 32 2.64 -0.21 -5.24
N GLY A 33 2.57 -1.47 -5.70
CA GLY A 33 3.73 -2.26 -6.10
C GLY A 33 4.73 -2.53 -4.98
N GLY A 34 6.02 -2.48 -5.32
CA GLY A 34 7.14 -2.83 -4.45
C GLY A 34 7.69 -4.23 -4.69
N LEU A 35 8.71 -4.61 -3.93
CA LEU A 35 9.46 -5.85 -4.11
C LEU A 35 9.51 -6.66 -2.81
N GLY A 36 8.95 -7.87 -2.85
CA GLY A 36 9.16 -8.93 -1.86
C GLY A 36 10.00 -10.05 -2.47
N ASN A 37 9.54 -11.29 -2.34
CA ASN A 37 10.08 -12.42 -3.13
C ASN A 37 9.75 -12.31 -4.63
N ILE A 38 8.79 -11.45 -4.98
CA ILE A 38 8.39 -11.10 -6.35
C ILE A 38 8.18 -9.58 -6.46
N TYR A 39 8.22 -9.03 -7.67
CA TYR A 39 7.71 -7.69 -7.93
C TYR A 39 6.19 -7.70 -7.85
N PHE A 40 5.64 -6.84 -6.99
CA PHE A 40 4.21 -6.68 -6.86
C PHE A 40 3.69 -5.68 -7.89
N ASN A 41 2.53 -6.00 -8.46
CA ASN A 41 1.77 -5.13 -9.34
C ASN A 41 0.34 -5.01 -8.78
N ASP A 42 0.20 -4.77 -7.49
CA ASP A 42 -1.07 -4.63 -6.81
C ASP A 42 -1.21 -3.23 -6.22
N LEU A 43 -2.46 -2.79 -6.10
CA LEU A 43 -2.85 -1.55 -5.47
C LEU A 43 -3.62 -1.89 -4.20
N TYR A 44 -3.25 -1.25 -3.10
CA TYR A 44 -3.93 -1.34 -1.83
C TYR A 44 -4.31 0.06 -1.36
N LYS A 45 -5.41 0.17 -0.63
CA LYS A 45 -5.72 1.34 0.18
C LYS A 45 -5.89 0.99 1.64
N TYR A 46 -5.52 1.92 2.51
CA TYR A 46 -5.73 1.87 3.94
C TYR A 46 -6.71 2.95 4.36
N ASN A 47 -7.72 2.55 5.13
CA ASN A 47 -8.71 3.45 5.69
C ASN A 47 -8.40 3.65 7.19
N PHE A 48 -8.09 4.88 7.61
CA PHE A 48 -7.68 5.19 8.98
C PHE A 48 -8.81 4.99 10.01
N ASN A 49 -10.07 5.18 9.62
CA ASN A 49 -11.22 5.02 10.51
C ASN A 49 -11.48 3.54 10.86
N THR A 50 -11.26 2.64 9.90
CA THR A 50 -11.52 1.20 10.06
C THR A 50 -10.24 0.40 10.31
N THR A 51 -9.07 1.04 10.27
CA THR A 51 -7.75 0.40 10.40
C THR A 51 -7.58 -0.83 9.51
N THR A 52 -8.05 -0.75 8.27
CA THR A 52 -8.15 -1.90 7.38
C THR A 52 -7.56 -1.60 6.01
N TRP A 53 -6.76 -2.55 5.52
CA TRP A 53 -6.28 -2.56 4.15
C TRP A 53 -7.28 -3.25 3.22
N THR A 54 -7.48 -2.68 2.05
CA THR A 54 -8.32 -3.24 0.98
C THR A 54 -7.53 -3.29 -0.31
N LYS A 55 -7.44 -4.47 -0.92
CA LYS A 55 -6.86 -4.62 -2.26
C LYS A 55 -7.82 -4.02 -3.29
N ILE A 56 -7.31 -3.15 -4.14
CA ILE A 56 -8.07 -2.52 -5.21
C ILE A 56 -7.83 -3.27 -6.52
N SER A 57 -8.91 -3.63 -7.19
CA SER A 57 -8.87 -4.16 -8.55
C SER A 57 -8.76 -3.02 -9.55
N TYR A 58 -7.87 -3.15 -10.52
CA TYR A 58 -7.72 -2.22 -11.63
C TYR A 58 -7.49 -2.99 -12.93
N THR A 59 -7.92 -2.42 -14.06
CA THR A 59 -7.91 -3.09 -15.37
C THR A 59 -6.77 -2.66 -16.28
N GLY A 60 -5.96 -1.69 -15.85
CA GLY A 60 -4.78 -1.25 -16.60
C GLY A 60 -3.70 -2.32 -16.64
N LYS A 61 -3.22 -2.69 -17.84
CA LYS A 61 -1.96 -3.44 -17.99
C LYS A 61 -0.80 -2.52 -17.63
N ILE A 62 -0.38 -2.56 -16.38
CA ILE A 62 0.89 -1.95 -15.99
C ILE A 62 1.98 -2.94 -16.41
N SER A 63 2.61 -2.66 -17.56
CA SER A 63 3.82 -3.36 -17.94
C SER A 63 4.91 -2.92 -16.96
N LEU A 64 5.31 -3.81 -16.04
CA LEU A 64 6.58 -3.69 -15.35
C LEU A 64 7.67 -3.95 -16.39
N ASN A 65 7.92 -2.98 -17.27
CA ASN A 65 9.08 -2.99 -18.13
C ASN A 65 10.29 -2.83 -17.22
N LEU A 66 10.81 -3.97 -16.73
CA LEU A 66 12.16 -4.06 -16.23
C LEU A 66 13.06 -3.68 -17.41
N ILE A 67 13.81 -2.60 -17.20
CA ILE A 67 14.91 -2.15 -18.05
C ILE A 67 15.89 -3.31 -18.23
#